data_AF-X6M7T4-F1
#
_entry.id   AF-X6M7T4-F1
#
_cell.length_a   1.000
_cell.length_b   1.000
_cell.length_c   1.000
_cell.angle_alpha   90.00
_cell.angle_beta   90.00
_cell.angle_gamma   90.00
#
_symmetry.space_group_name_H-M   'P 1'
#
loop_
_entity.id
_entity.type
_entity.pdbx_description
1 polymer ?
#
loop_
_entity_poly.entity_id
_entity_poly.type
_entity_poly.pdbx_seq_one_letter_code
_entity_poly.pdbx_strand_id
1 'polypeptide(L)'
;MIKYFIALLKLIQKKKKKKGKLEEESKVNELKNAEQKQGQGNTVNEMNESNKSVQKETEKTEIGETKPGINLQGYCSNETCLASKAKLPVWMNIGFDNITFVSNKTSFSCPDCKKPTITSIIKAMFYNSEHSICASGDSIPMKDNNYQGSYSTKSGLSYELKANKIRQHAKSIEDLRERSEHAMNSIEIRNLVTELQKYEITVVKPPSLKGNERLLEKIQADYGGDFNQAFDIGRFTILCDNSTKLQTAVAVMKKAEQFNLIVSEDKDFFDRQSKTHHRFHNIKLYVPKHDVYIEMQATLKNFTTLEGYTVIENPKLSHLFYEHIRAWKPNNQLEEELKQASDETLTKINDIICEWIDVKEIKKISNRYKPHSEIRILKPPQLKGINDEEINVKNDITLKLAKFVYDQLCKFNPKEIKGKAIYKHIMGEMNPASCADVISLLKESRKQELEEDTTMSQALETYIPLQANNYPYTGDDDKKND
;
A
#
# COMPACT_ATOMS: atom_id res chain seq x y z
N MET A 1 -11.36 -7.79 11.08
CA MET A 1 -12.42 -8.69 11.62
C MET A 1 -11.90 -9.69 12.67
N ILE A 2 -10.73 -10.32 12.47
CA ILE A 2 -10.05 -11.11 13.53
C ILE A 2 -9.72 -10.24 14.77
N LYS A 3 -9.26 -8.99 14.61
CA LYS A 3 -9.14 -8.07 15.76
C LYS A 3 -10.49 -7.64 16.36
N TYR A 4 -11.55 -7.59 15.55
CA TYR A 4 -12.94 -7.32 15.99
C TYR A 4 -13.49 -8.48 16.83
N PHE A 5 -13.21 -9.71 16.42
CA PHE A 5 -13.58 -10.93 17.12
C PHE A 5 -12.67 -11.20 18.33
N ILE A 6 -11.38 -10.89 18.26
CA ILE A 6 -10.44 -10.92 19.38
C ILE A 6 -10.79 -9.84 20.41
N ALA A 7 -11.20 -8.64 20.00
CA ALA A 7 -11.67 -7.60 20.91
C ALA A 7 -13.00 -8.00 21.57
N LEU A 8 -13.94 -8.58 20.83
CA LEU A 8 -15.21 -9.10 21.37
C LEU A 8 -15.00 -10.31 22.29
N LEU A 9 -14.13 -11.26 21.93
CA LEU A 9 -13.71 -12.40 22.76
C LEU A 9 -12.96 -11.94 24.01
N LYS A 10 -12.05 -10.96 23.90
CA LYS A 10 -11.38 -10.35 25.06
C LYS A 10 -12.37 -9.62 25.97
N LEU A 11 -13.44 -9.01 25.42
CA LEU A 11 -14.53 -8.39 26.19
C LEU A 11 -15.43 -9.43 26.88
N ILE A 12 -15.74 -10.55 26.21
CA ILE A 12 -16.51 -11.67 26.76
C ILE A 12 -15.70 -12.42 27.81
N GLN A 13 -14.38 -12.63 27.61
CA GLN A 13 -13.47 -13.18 28.61
C GLN A 13 -13.23 -12.22 29.77
N LYS A 14 -13.18 -10.88 29.55
CA LYS A 14 -13.16 -9.89 30.65
C LYS A 14 -14.48 -9.88 31.44
N LYS A 15 -15.64 -10.08 30.79
CA LYS A 15 -16.94 -10.19 31.47
C LYS A 15 -17.11 -11.52 32.22
N LYS A 16 -16.57 -12.64 31.72
CA LYS A 16 -16.50 -13.91 32.46
C LYS A 16 -15.51 -13.83 33.63
N LYS A 17 -14.33 -13.21 33.46
CA LYS A 17 -13.36 -12.97 34.56
C LYS A 17 -13.87 -11.97 35.60
N LYS A 18 -14.66 -10.94 35.22
CA LYS A 18 -15.30 -10.00 36.15
C LYS A 18 -16.49 -10.59 36.93
N LYS A 19 -17.01 -11.76 36.53
CA LYS A 19 -18.09 -12.45 37.26
C LYS A 19 -17.59 -13.61 38.14
N GLY A 20 -16.30 -13.93 38.09
CA GLY A 20 -15.68 -15.02 38.87
C GLY A 20 -14.41 -14.62 39.62
N LYS A 21 -14.06 -13.32 39.69
CA LYS A 21 -13.00 -12.81 40.57
C LYS A 21 -13.42 -11.46 41.14
N LEU A 22 -14.26 -11.56 42.16
CA LEU A 22 -14.40 -10.57 43.23
C LEU A 22 -13.93 -11.32 44.48
N GLU A 23 -12.63 -11.57 44.56
CA GLU A 23 -11.90 -11.86 45.80
C GLU A 23 -10.39 -11.86 45.49
N GLU A 24 -9.71 -10.96 46.20
CA GLU A 24 -8.28 -10.82 46.43
C GLU A 24 -7.34 -10.25 45.34
N GLU A 25 -7.02 -8.96 45.56
CA GLU A 25 -5.76 -8.28 45.25
C GLU A 25 -4.56 -9.07 45.90
N SER A 26 -3.29 -8.97 45.51
CA SER A 26 -2.50 -7.76 45.29
C SER A 26 -1.03 -8.12 44.90
N LYS A 27 -0.35 -7.19 44.19
CA LYS A 27 1.10 -6.83 44.25
C LYS A 27 2.14 -7.84 43.65
N VAL A 28 3.27 -7.48 42.98
CA VAL A 28 4.07 -6.23 42.87
C VAL A 28 5.13 -6.31 41.72
N ASN A 29 5.43 -5.14 41.11
CA ASN A 29 6.66 -4.55 40.48
C ASN A 29 7.57 -5.31 39.49
N GLU A 30 7.88 -4.78 38.28
CA GLU A 30 8.92 -3.75 37.90
C GLU A 30 10.37 -4.28 38.08
N LEU A 31 11.33 -4.31 37.12
CA LEU A 31 11.88 -3.29 36.18
C LEU A 31 12.97 -3.94 35.25
N LYS A 32 13.18 -3.36 34.04
CA LYS A 32 14.45 -3.09 33.27
C LYS A 32 15.47 -4.25 33.02
N ASN A 33 16.31 -4.31 31.97
CA ASN A 33 16.92 -3.33 31.05
C ASN A 33 17.59 -4.05 29.84
N ALA A 34 18.07 -3.25 28.87
CA ALA A 34 18.79 -3.63 27.64
C ALA A 34 20.32 -3.79 27.80
N GLU A 35 20.99 -4.43 26.82
CA GLU A 35 22.30 -4.09 26.17
C GLU A 35 22.81 -5.33 25.37
N GLN A 36 23.00 -5.28 24.04
CA GLN A 36 24.09 -4.72 23.18
C GLN A 36 25.20 -5.73 22.77
N LYS A 37 25.50 -5.74 21.45
CA LYS A 37 26.83 -5.92 20.77
C LYS A 37 27.47 -7.33 20.78
N GLN A 38 28.30 -7.79 19.83
CA GLN A 38 28.86 -7.40 18.51
C GLN A 38 29.68 -8.60 17.97
N GLY A 39 30.12 -8.57 16.70
CA GLY A 39 31.27 -9.35 16.17
C GLY A 39 30.89 -10.40 15.10
N GLN A 40 30.90 -10.15 13.78
CA GLN A 40 31.99 -9.85 12.85
C GLN A 40 32.93 -11.05 12.56
N GLY A 41 32.99 -11.46 11.29
CA GLY A 41 33.93 -12.45 10.76
C GLY A 41 33.92 -12.45 9.22
N ASN A 42 34.89 -11.78 8.61
CA ASN A 42 35.17 -11.73 7.16
C ASN A 42 35.75 -13.05 6.65
N THR A 43 35.55 -13.38 5.37
CA THR A 43 36.68 -13.83 4.51
C THR A 43 36.39 -13.58 3.03
N VAL A 44 37.34 -12.88 2.40
CA VAL A 44 37.48 -12.63 0.96
C VAL A 44 38.27 -13.78 0.34
N ASN A 45 37.97 -14.16 -0.91
CA ASN A 45 38.91 -14.85 -1.78
C ASN A 45 38.75 -14.33 -3.22
N GLU A 46 39.79 -13.62 -3.68
CA GLU A 46 40.06 -13.31 -5.09
C GLU A 46 40.88 -14.44 -5.71
N MET A 47 40.61 -14.80 -6.98
CA MET A 47 41.63 -15.26 -7.93
C MET A 47 41.27 -14.83 -9.37
N ASN A 48 42.20 -14.06 -9.94
CA ASN A 48 42.45 -13.65 -11.34
C ASN A 48 42.41 -14.80 -12.35
N GLU A 49 42.46 -14.67 -13.69
CA GLU A 49 42.28 -13.66 -14.76
C GLU A 49 42.40 -14.48 -16.07
N SER A 50 41.76 -14.08 -17.17
CA SER A 50 42.48 -13.72 -18.42
C SER A 50 41.59 -13.59 -19.68
N ASN A 51 41.74 -12.42 -20.31
CA ASN A 51 41.74 -12.12 -21.75
C ASN A 51 40.47 -12.28 -22.63
N LYS A 52 39.90 -11.13 -23.05
CA LYS A 52 40.00 -10.65 -24.45
C LYS A 52 39.44 -9.22 -24.62
N SER A 53 40.16 -8.44 -25.43
CA SER A 53 39.97 -7.04 -25.78
C SER A 53 38.73 -6.79 -26.65
N VAL A 54 37.73 -6.15 -26.05
CA VAL A 54 36.73 -5.32 -26.73
C VAL A 54 36.60 -4.09 -25.85
N GLN A 55 36.95 -2.90 -26.34
CA GLN A 55 36.69 -1.66 -25.60
C GLN A 55 35.18 -1.41 -25.59
N LYS A 56 34.53 -2.06 -24.63
CA LYS A 56 33.22 -1.70 -24.12
C LYS A 56 33.36 -0.28 -23.56
N GLU A 57 32.49 0.66 -23.95
CA GLU A 57 32.32 1.88 -23.16
C GLU A 57 32.06 1.43 -21.72
N THR A 58 33.02 1.68 -20.83
CA THR A 58 32.88 1.35 -19.41
C THR A 58 31.73 2.21 -18.89
N GLU A 59 30.60 1.58 -18.58
CA GLU A 59 29.55 2.16 -17.74
C GLU A 59 30.24 2.78 -16.52
N LYS A 60 30.29 4.11 -16.48
CA LYS A 60 30.86 4.81 -15.33
C LYS A 60 29.91 4.54 -14.17
N THR A 61 30.40 3.82 -13.16
CA THR A 61 29.63 3.59 -11.94
C THR A 61 29.30 4.93 -11.29
N GLU A 62 28.02 5.20 -11.05
CA GLU A 62 27.56 6.44 -10.40
C GLU A 62 27.07 6.14 -8.98
N ILE A 63 27.19 7.09 -8.07
CA ILE A 63 26.75 6.94 -6.67
C ILE A 63 25.52 7.81 -6.39
N GLY A 64 24.53 7.24 -5.72
CA GLY A 64 23.29 7.93 -5.34
C GLY A 64 22.10 7.56 -6.22
N GLU A 65 20.91 7.93 -5.76
CA GLU A 65 19.65 7.63 -6.44
C GLU A 65 19.02 8.93 -6.96
N THR A 66 18.49 8.90 -8.18
CA THR A 66 17.61 9.96 -8.68
C THR A 66 16.19 9.75 -8.15
N LYS A 67 15.53 10.86 -7.80
CA LYS A 67 14.14 10.87 -7.31
C LYS A 67 13.37 12.01 -7.98
N PRO A 68 12.03 12.03 -7.91
CA PRO A 68 11.25 13.11 -8.52
C PRO A 68 11.70 14.51 -8.06
N GLY A 69 11.66 15.47 -8.99
CA GLY A 69 12.15 16.84 -8.82
C GLY A 69 13.58 17.05 -9.35
N ILE A 70 14.31 17.98 -8.74
CA ILE A 70 15.68 18.37 -9.11
C ILE A 70 16.68 17.35 -8.58
N ASN A 71 17.55 16.86 -9.46
CA ASN A 71 18.69 16.03 -9.15
C ASN A 71 19.95 16.68 -9.73
N LEU A 72 20.97 16.88 -8.90
CA LEU A 72 22.25 17.45 -9.31
C LEU A 72 23.31 16.36 -9.31
N GLN A 73 24.21 16.38 -10.30
CA GLN A 73 25.37 15.49 -10.36
C GLN A 73 26.65 16.29 -10.19
N GLY A 74 27.55 15.81 -9.34
CA GLY A 74 28.85 16.43 -9.13
C GLY A 74 29.89 15.48 -8.55
N TYR A 75 31.05 16.02 -8.21
CA TYR A 75 32.15 15.25 -7.60
C TYR A 75 32.39 15.68 -6.15
N CYS A 76 32.63 14.70 -5.28
CA CYS A 76 32.97 14.94 -3.89
C CYS A 76 34.46 15.30 -3.75
N SER A 77 34.77 16.40 -3.08
CA SER A 77 36.15 16.85 -2.80
C SER A 77 36.74 16.28 -1.51
N ASN A 78 35.95 15.56 -0.70
CA ASN A 78 36.45 14.98 0.54
C ASN A 78 37.30 13.74 0.24
N GLU A 79 38.62 13.85 0.39
CA GLU A 79 39.58 12.77 0.11
C GLU A 79 39.34 11.49 0.92
N THR A 80 38.66 11.58 2.06
CA THR A 80 38.31 10.40 2.87
C THR A 80 37.04 9.68 2.38
N CYS A 81 36.29 10.28 1.47
CA CYS A 81 35.04 9.77 0.89
C CYS A 81 35.33 8.70 -0.18
N LEU A 82 34.59 7.60 -0.19
CA LEU A 82 34.80 6.53 -1.17
C LEU A 82 34.51 7.03 -2.59
N ALA A 83 33.44 7.81 -2.74
CA ALA A 83 33.09 8.42 -4.02
C ALA A 83 34.21 9.31 -4.59
N SER A 84 34.92 10.04 -3.72
CA SER A 84 36.03 10.91 -4.12
C SER A 84 37.25 10.10 -4.54
N LYS A 85 37.64 9.10 -3.73
CA LYS A 85 38.78 8.21 -4.01
C LYS A 85 38.64 7.48 -5.35
N ALA A 86 37.43 7.04 -5.67
CA ALA A 86 37.11 6.36 -6.92
C ALA A 86 36.74 7.32 -8.06
N LYS A 87 36.74 8.66 -7.82
CA LYS A 87 36.37 9.71 -8.79
C LYS A 87 35.00 9.47 -9.44
N LEU A 88 34.05 8.93 -8.67
CA LEU A 88 32.73 8.58 -9.17
C LEU A 88 31.82 9.82 -9.11
N PRO A 89 31.01 10.08 -10.15
CA PRO A 89 30.00 11.12 -10.10
C PRO A 89 28.90 10.75 -9.10
N VAL A 90 28.38 11.75 -8.41
CA VAL A 90 27.45 11.57 -7.30
C VAL A 90 26.17 12.36 -7.55
N TRP A 91 25.02 11.68 -7.47
CA TRP A 91 23.69 12.28 -7.55
C TRP A 91 23.23 12.79 -6.19
N MET A 92 22.65 14.00 -6.19
CA MET A 92 22.01 14.63 -5.04
C MET A 92 20.60 15.02 -5.42
N ASN A 93 19.61 14.50 -4.72
CA ASN A 93 18.22 14.90 -4.91
C ASN A 93 17.89 16.08 -3.99
N ILE A 94 17.43 17.17 -4.61
CA ILE A 94 16.91 18.37 -3.92
C ILE A 94 15.39 18.25 -3.75
N GLY A 95 14.71 17.56 -4.67
CA GLY A 95 13.27 17.39 -4.67
C GLY A 95 12.54 18.49 -5.46
N PHE A 96 11.29 18.77 -5.10
CA PHE A 96 10.48 19.81 -5.74
C PHE A 96 10.75 21.15 -5.05
N ASP A 97 11.64 21.95 -5.63
CA ASP A 97 12.09 23.21 -5.05
C ASP A 97 12.47 24.24 -6.13
N ASN A 98 12.75 25.46 -5.69
CA ASN A 98 13.36 26.53 -6.48
C ASN A 98 14.73 26.82 -5.88
N ILE A 99 15.80 26.50 -6.61
CA ILE A 99 17.16 26.73 -6.14
C ILE A 99 17.95 27.60 -7.10
N THR A 100 18.87 28.36 -6.53
CA THR A 100 19.90 29.08 -7.29
C THR A 100 21.26 28.64 -6.80
N PHE A 101 22.18 28.31 -7.73
CA PHE A 101 23.54 27.93 -7.37
C PHE A 101 24.56 28.37 -8.42
N VAL A 102 25.79 28.58 -7.99
CA VAL A 102 26.93 28.78 -8.90
C VAL A 102 27.71 27.47 -8.98
N SER A 103 27.83 26.93 -10.19
CA SER A 103 28.23 25.54 -10.43
C SER A 103 29.58 25.11 -9.84
N ASN A 104 30.49 26.06 -9.56
CA ASN A 104 31.80 25.81 -8.96
C ASN A 104 32.03 26.47 -7.59
N LYS A 105 31.01 27.12 -7.01
CA LYS A 105 31.12 27.80 -5.70
C LYS A 105 30.17 27.23 -4.66
N THR A 106 28.98 26.79 -5.08
CA THR A 106 27.99 26.25 -4.15
C THR A 106 28.35 24.82 -3.77
N SER A 107 28.35 24.54 -2.46
CA SER A 107 28.63 23.22 -1.91
C SER A 107 27.36 22.47 -1.55
N PHE A 108 27.25 21.20 -1.96
CA PHE A 108 26.15 20.32 -1.60
C PHE A 108 26.62 19.11 -0.79
N SER A 109 25.72 18.56 0.02
CA SER A 109 25.99 17.40 0.87
C SER A 109 26.16 16.13 0.04
N CYS A 110 27.32 15.50 0.15
CA CYS A 110 27.58 14.22 -0.48
C CYS A 110 26.74 13.12 0.17
N PRO A 111 25.94 12.32 -0.58
CA PRO A 111 25.17 11.23 0.00
C PRO A 111 26.03 10.12 0.64
N ASP A 112 27.28 9.96 0.22
CA ASP A 112 28.22 8.98 0.78
C ASP A 112 28.76 9.44 2.15
N CYS A 113 29.52 10.55 2.18
CA CYS A 113 30.14 11.01 3.43
C CYS A 113 29.30 12.00 4.26
N LYS A 114 28.12 12.40 3.79
CA LYS A 114 27.18 13.37 4.41
C LYS A 114 27.73 14.78 4.64
N LYS A 115 28.92 15.10 4.13
CA LYS A 115 29.55 16.42 4.26
C LYS A 115 29.24 17.31 3.04
N PRO A 116 29.17 18.65 3.19
CA PRO A 116 28.93 19.61 2.11
C PRO A 116 30.19 19.78 1.24
N THR A 117 30.55 18.75 0.49
CA THR A 117 31.84 18.64 -0.20
C THR A 117 31.70 18.46 -1.70
N ILE A 118 30.48 18.53 -2.24
CA ILE A 118 30.27 18.55 -3.68
C ILE A 118 30.26 19.99 -4.15
N THR A 119 31.38 20.45 -4.69
CA THR A 119 31.60 21.86 -5.08
C THR A 119 31.58 22.08 -6.59
N SER A 120 31.63 21.01 -7.39
CA SER A 120 31.57 21.07 -8.85
C SER A 120 30.36 20.29 -9.35
N ILE A 121 29.34 21.04 -9.77
CA ILE A 121 28.14 20.50 -10.41
C ILE A 121 28.39 20.46 -11.92
N ILE A 122 28.23 19.27 -12.50
CA ILE A 122 28.46 19.02 -13.93
C ILE A 122 27.16 18.77 -14.71
N LYS A 123 26.08 18.41 -14.00
CA LYS A 123 24.80 18.09 -14.62
C LYS A 123 23.64 18.40 -13.67
N ALA A 124 22.55 18.89 -14.22
CA ALA A 124 21.24 18.94 -13.58
C ALA A 124 20.29 18.01 -14.32
N MET A 125 19.49 17.24 -13.59
CA MET A 125 18.46 16.38 -14.12
C MET A 125 17.15 16.65 -13.40
N PHE A 126 16.09 16.87 -14.16
CA PHE A 126 14.73 16.95 -13.66
C PHE A 126 14.04 15.63 -13.94
N TYR A 127 13.30 15.12 -12.96
CA TYR A 127 12.63 13.83 -13.07
C TYR A 127 11.18 13.92 -12.57
N ASN A 128 10.22 13.43 -13.36
CA ASN A 128 8.79 13.41 -13.06
C ASN A 128 8.28 14.77 -12.53
N SER A 129 8.64 15.87 -13.20
CA SER A 129 8.35 17.24 -12.78
C SER A 129 8.17 18.19 -13.96
N GLU A 130 7.22 19.12 -13.83
CA GLU A 130 7.24 20.35 -14.61
C GLU A 130 8.40 21.21 -14.13
N HIS A 131 9.27 21.63 -15.05
CA HIS A 131 10.51 22.28 -14.64
C HIS A 131 10.93 23.43 -15.53
N SER A 132 11.81 24.25 -14.97
CA SER A 132 12.53 25.26 -15.73
C SER A 132 13.97 25.40 -15.27
N ILE A 133 14.85 25.72 -16.21
CA ILE A 133 16.26 25.99 -15.99
C ILE A 133 16.66 27.28 -16.71
N CYS A 134 17.41 28.13 -16.02
CA CYS A 134 17.98 29.36 -16.58
C CYS A 134 19.44 29.46 -16.17
N ALA A 135 20.36 29.68 -17.13
CA ALA A 135 21.75 30.00 -16.82
C ALA A 135 21.96 31.52 -16.82
N SER A 136 22.93 32.00 -16.05
CA SER A 136 23.34 33.41 -16.07
C SER A 136 23.83 33.79 -17.45
N GLY A 137 23.11 34.68 -18.12
CA GLY A 137 23.35 35.11 -19.51
C GLY A 137 22.25 34.70 -20.49
N ASP A 138 21.38 33.78 -20.10
CA ASP A 138 20.20 33.43 -20.90
C ASP A 138 19.09 34.46 -20.65
N SER A 139 18.41 34.88 -21.72
CA SER A 139 17.30 35.84 -21.64
C SER A 139 15.96 35.20 -21.28
N ILE A 140 15.80 33.89 -21.51
CA ILE A 140 14.55 33.17 -21.30
C ILE A 140 14.84 31.82 -20.63
N PRO A 141 14.18 31.50 -19.49
CA PRO A 141 14.28 30.18 -18.89
C PRO A 141 13.69 29.12 -19.82
N MET A 142 14.44 28.03 -20.05
CA MET A 142 13.92 26.87 -20.74
C MET A 142 12.90 26.18 -19.83
N LYS A 143 11.68 25.94 -20.35
CA LYS A 143 10.60 25.23 -19.65
C LYS A 143 10.32 23.93 -20.37
N ASP A 144 10.15 22.85 -19.62
CA ASP A 144 9.84 21.53 -20.16
C ASP A 144 8.99 20.72 -19.17
N ASN A 145 8.18 19.82 -19.72
CA ASN A 145 7.27 18.93 -19.01
C ASN A 145 7.65 17.46 -19.23
N ASN A 146 8.79 17.18 -19.87
CA ASN A 146 9.28 15.83 -20.07
C ASN A 146 9.62 15.17 -18.71
N TYR A 147 9.30 13.89 -18.58
CA TYR A 147 9.49 13.08 -17.37
C TYR A 147 10.97 12.99 -17.00
N GLN A 148 11.87 13.19 -17.95
CA GLN A 148 13.30 13.28 -17.70
C GLN A 148 13.92 14.35 -18.59
N GLY A 149 14.46 15.40 -17.98
CA GLY A 149 15.25 16.44 -18.64
C GLY A 149 16.67 16.43 -18.08
N SER A 150 17.70 16.38 -18.92
CA SER A 150 19.11 16.39 -18.50
C SER A 150 19.87 17.53 -19.14
N TYR A 151 20.52 18.35 -18.32
CA TYR A 151 21.22 19.56 -18.72
C TYR A 151 22.65 19.55 -18.19
N SER A 152 23.63 19.69 -19.09
CA SER A 152 25.02 19.86 -18.69
C SER A 152 25.23 21.27 -18.15
N THR A 153 25.92 21.39 -17.01
CA THR A 153 26.24 22.69 -16.41
C THR A 153 27.66 23.10 -16.76
N LYS A 154 27.87 24.40 -17.00
CA LYS A 154 29.17 25.01 -17.26
C LYS A 154 29.72 25.56 -15.95
N SER A 155 31.01 25.32 -15.70
CA SER A 155 31.71 25.83 -14.53
C SER A 155 31.68 27.37 -14.49
N GLY A 156 31.40 27.95 -13.32
CA GLY A 156 31.41 29.40 -13.10
C GLY A 156 30.09 30.13 -13.39
N LEU A 157 29.13 29.50 -14.07
CA LEU A 157 27.81 30.10 -14.30
C LEU A 157 26.89 29.92 -13.09
N SER A 158 25.99 30.88 -12.90
CA SER A 158 24.86 30.75 -11.98
C SER A 158 23.70 30.08 -12.69
N TYR A 159 23.00 29.19 -12.01
CA TYR A 159 21.82 28.50 -12.51
C TYR A 159 20.65 28.73 -11.56
N GLU A 160 19.50 29.08 -12.13
CA GLU A 160 18.21 29.07 -11.44
C GLU A 160 17.42 27.85 -11.93
N LEU A 161 17.11 26.94 -11.02
CA LEU A 161 16.36 25.71 -11.30
C LEU A 161 15.05 25.74 -10.52
N LYS A 162 13.97 25.34 -11.17
CA LYS A 162 12.65 25.19 -10.58
C LYS A 162 12.04 23.87 -10.99
N ALA A 163 11.56 23.09 -10.03
CA ALA A 163 10.80 21.87 -10.30
C ALA A 163 9.53 21.83 -9.44
N ASN A 164 8.39 21.65 -10.11
CA ASN A 164 7.11 21.48 -9.46
C ASN A 164 6.58 20.06 -9.72
N LYS A 165 5.77 19.57 -8.79
CA LYS A 165 4.95 18.38 -9.06
C LYS A 165 4.05 18.69 -10.25
N ILE A 166 3.94 17.73 -11.17
CA ILE A 166 2.98 17.84 -12.28
C ILE A 166 1.56 17.98 -11.73
N ARG A 167 0.76 18.83 -12.35
CA ARG A 167 -0.65 19.09 -11.98
C ARG A 167 -1.48 19.30 -13.23
N GLN A 168 -2.75 18.95 -13.19
CA GLN A 168 -3.66 19.36 -14.25
C GLN A 168 -3.74 20.89 -14.31
N HIS A 169 -3.96 21.44 -15.51
CA HIS A 169 -4.02 22.88 -15.74
C HIS A 169 -5.46 23.41 -15.83
N ALA A 170 -6.41 22.65 -15.29
CA ALA A 170 -7.82 22.99 -15.38
C ALA A 170 -8.22 24.10 -14.40
N LYS A 171 -9.23 24.87 -14.80
CA LYS A 171 -9.80 25.99 -14.03
C LYS A 171 -10.94 25.54 -13.11
N SER A 172 -11.62 24.46 -13.46
CA SER A 172 -12.66 23.81 -12.64
C SER A 172 -12.69 22.31 -12.91
N ILE A 173 -13.53 21.57 -12.18
CA ILE A 173 -13.73 20.13 -12.39
C ILE A 173 -14.41 19.87 -13.74
N GLU A 174 -15.35 20.73 -14.14
CA GLU A 174 -16.06 20.64 -15.42
C GLU A 174 -15.09 20.86 -16.58
N ASP A 175 -14.25 21.89 -16.50
CA ASP A 175 -13.18 22.16 -17.47
C ASP A 175 -12.19 20.98 -17.55
N LEU A 176 -11.81 20.40 -16.40
CA LEU A 176 -10.94 19.22 -16.37
C LEU A 176 -11.56 18.02 -17.08
N ARG A 177 -12.86 17.77 -16.86
CA ARG A 177 -13.59 16.67 -17.51
C ARG A 177 -13.70 16.88 -19.01
N GLU A 178 -14.11 18.07 -19.43
CA GLU A 178 -14.27 18.43 -20.83
C GLU A 178 -12.94 18.28 -21.58
N ARG A 179 -11.85 18.88 -21.07
CA ARG A 179 -10.52 18.73 -21.65
C ARG A 179 -10.04 17.28 -21.68
N SER A 180 -10.28 16.53 -20.60
CA SER A 180 -9.92 15.11 -20.54
C SER A 180 -10.64 14.30 -21.62
N GLU A 181 -11.96 14.49 -21.79
CA GLU A 181 -12.73 13.79 -22.83
C GLU A 181 -12.22 14.15 -24.23
N HIS A 182 -11.99 15.44 -24.49
CA HIS A 182 -11.45 15.88 -25.78
C HIS A 182 -10.06 15.31 -26.06
N ALA A 183 -9.18 15.33 -25.07
CA ALA A 183 -7.84 14.78 -25.17
C ALA A 183 -7.85 13.26 -25.39
N MET A 184 -8.70 12.52 -24.68
CA MET A 184 -8.84 11.06 -24.88
C MET A 184 -9.35 10.68 -26.27
N ASN A 185 -10.10 11.56 -26.92
CA ASN A 185 -10.63 11.37 -28.27
C ASN A 185 -9.76 12.03 -29.36
N SER A 186 -8.63 12.63 -28.97
CA SER A 186 -7.78 13.39 -29.89
C SER A 186 -7.07 12.45 -30.89
N ILE A 187 -6.62 13.03 -32.01
CA ILE A 187 -5.93 12.27 -33.05
C ILE A 187 -4.59 11.74 -32.55
N GLU A 188 -3.92 12.49 -31.68
CA GLU A 188 -2.65 12.15 -31.03
C GLU A 188 -2.80 10.84 -30.22
N ILE A 189 -3.82 10.76 -29.36
CA ILE A 189 -4.11 9.55 -28.57
C ILE A 189 -4.57 8.40 -29.46
N ARG A 190 -5.42 8.65 -30.46
CA ARG A 190 -5.84 7.60 -31.41
C ARG A 190 -4.67 7.00 -32.18
N ASN A 191 -3.69 7.80 -32.59
CA ASN A 191 -2.50 7.33 -33.27
C ASN A 191 -1.64 6.45 -32.34
N LEU A 192 -1.42 6.88 -31.09
CA LEU A 192 -0.74 6.07 -30.08
C LEU A 192 -1.45 4.73 -29.83
N VAL A 193 -2.78 4.76 -29.67
CA VAL A 193 -3.60 3.55 -29.49
C VAL A 193 -3.48 2.62 -30.68
N THR A 194 -3.54 3.17 -31.91
CA THR A 194 -3.38 2.39 -33.14
C THR A 194 -2.00 1.73 -33.21
N GLU A 195 -0.94 2.45 -32.82
CA GLU A 195 0.41 1.89 -32.79
C GLU A 195 0.51 0.75 -31.77
N LEU A 196 -0.01 0.91 -30.55
CA LEU A 196 -0.05 -0.16 -29.55
C LEU A 196 -0.80 -1.40 -30.07
N GLN A 197 -1.92 -1.20 -30.75
CA GLN A 197 -2.73 -2.28 -31.32
C GLN A 197 -2.00 -3.07 -32.42
N LYS A 198 -1.05 -2.48 -33.15
CA LYS A 198 -0.21 -3.22 -34.13
C LYS A 198 0.62 -4.34 -33.48
N TYR A 199 0.96 -4.19 -32.20
CA TYR A 199 1.66 -5.22 -31.42
C TYR A 199 0.69 -6.12 -30.64
N GLU A 200 -0.58 -6.15 -31.05
CA GLU A 200 -1.67 -6.91 -30.42
C GLU A 200 -1.84 -6.58 -28.92
N ILE A 201 -1.54 -5.34 -28.53
CA ILE A 201 -1.77 -4.85 -27.17
C ILE A 201 -3.20 -4.33 -27.09
N THR A 202 -3.94 -4.77 -26.07
CA THR A 202 -5.32 -4.32 -25.86
C THR A 202 -5.32 -3.00 -25.10
N VAL A 203 -5.90 -1.96 -25.67
CA VAL A 203 -6.06 -0.65 -25.01
C VAL A 203 -7.53 -0.45 -24.68
N VAL A 204 -7.84 -0.30 -23.39
CA VAL A 204 -9.21 -0.15 -22.91
C VAL A 204 -9.45 1.29 -22.46
N LYS A 205 -10.35 1.97 -23.16
CA LYS A 205 -10.93 3.26 -22.75
C LYS A 205 -12.14 2.97 -21.84
N PRO A 206 -12.27 3.63 -20.68
CA PRO A 206 -13.52 3.62 -19.93
C PRO A 206 -14.70 4.08 -20.80
N PRO A 207 -15.90 3.48 -20.66
CA PRO A 207 -17.07 3.84 -21.48
C PRO A 207 -17.55 5.27 -21.22
N SER A 208 -17.29 5.79 -20.01
CA SER A 208 -17.54 7.17 -19.64
C SER A 208 -16.47 7.64 -18.64
N LEU A 209 -16.29 8.95 -18.56
CA LEU A 209 -15.51 9.56 -17.49
C LEU A 209 -16.08 9.17 -16.13
N LYS A 210 -15.22 9.12 -15.13
CA LYS A 210 -15.56 8.82 -13.73
C LYS A 210 -16.78 9.64 -13.26
N GLY A 211 -17.76 9.02 -12.61
CA GLY A 211 -18.96 9.73 -12.12
C GLY A 211 -18.63 10.87 -11.16
N ASN A 212 -19.43 11.95 -11.19
CA ASN A 212 -19.15 13.20 -10.45
C ASN A 212 -19.04 12.99 -8.93
N GLU A 213 -19.98 12.27 -8.31
CA GLU A 213 -19.98 12.02 -6.86
C GLU A 213 -18.69 11.31 -6.41
N ARG A 214 -18.37 10.18 -7.04
CA ARG A 214 -17.16 9.39 -6.74
C ARG A 214 -15.87 10.15 -7.04
N LEU A 215 -15.87 11.04 -8.04
CA LEU A 215 -14.73 11.89 -8.35
C LEU A 215 -14.53 12.95 -7.26
N LEU A 216 -15.60 13.62 -6.83
CA LEU A 216 -15.57 14.61 -5.76
C LEU A 216 -15.12 14.01 -4.43
N GLU A 217 -15.67 12.85 -4.05
CA GLU A 217 -15.23 12.12 -2.87
C GLU A 217 -13.74 11.79 -2.93
N LYS A 218 -13.26 11.34 -4.09
CA LYS A 218 -11.83 11.06 -4.30
C LYS A 218 -10.98 12.32 -4.16
N ILE A 219 -11.37 13.43 -4.79
CA ILE A 219 -10.63 14.69 -4.74
C ILE A 219 -10.54 15.19 -3.31
N GLN A 220 -11.65 15.12 -2.56
CA GLN A 220 -11.68 15.53 -1.17
C GLN A 220 -10.79 14.64 -0.28
N ALA A 221 -10.89 13.32 -0.45
CA ALA A 221 -10.18 12.35 0.40
C ALA A 221 -8.69 12.25 0.08
N ASP A 222 -8.32 12.15 -1.20
CA ASP A 222 -6.96 11.85 -1.65
C ASP A 222 -6.13 13.13 -1.88
N TYR A 223 -6.76 14.23 -2.25
CA TYR A 223 -6.09 15.46 -2.70
C TYR A 223 -6.46 16.72 -1.90
N GLY A 224 -7.24 16.58 -0.83
CA GLY A 224 -7.62 17.70 0.04
C GLY A 224 -8.45 18.78 -0.68
N GLY A 225 -9.22 18.40 -1.70
CA GLY A 225 -10.02 19.33 -2.50
C GLY A 225 -9.34 19.83 -3.79
N ASP A 226 -8.05 19.54 -3.98
CA ASP A 226 -7.31 19.97 -5.17
C ASP A 226 -7.58 19.04 -6.36
N PHE A 227 -8.55 19.41 -7.19
CA PHE A 227 -8.91 18.64 -8.39
C PHE A 227 -7.78 18.56 -9.41
N ASN A 228 -6.81 19.49 -9.38
CA ASN A 228 -5.68 19.45 -10.30
C ASN A 228 -4.66 18.34 -9.98
N GLN A 229 -4.88 17.55 -8.93
CA GLN A 229 -4.14 16.31 -8.67
C GLN A 229 -4.87 15.05 -9.17
N ALA A 230 -6.07 15.18 -9.73
CA ALA A 230 -6.86 14.06 -10.24
C ALA A 230 -6.46 13.68 -11.68
N PHE A 231 -5.50 12.76 -11.82
CA PHE A 231 -5.06 12.24 -13.11
C PHE A 231 -5.92 11.09 -13.65
N ASP A 232 -6.73 10.43 -12.80
CA ASP A 232 -7.51 9.25 -13.18
C ASP A 232 -8.86 9.58 -13.85
N ILE A 233 -9.07 10.83 -14.26
CA ILE A 233 -10.25 11.26 -15.02
C ILE A 233 -10.09 10.84 -16.48
N GLY A 234 -9.03 11.33 -17.14
CA GLY A 234 -8.63 10.88 -18.45
C GLY A 234 -7.66 9.71 -18.33
N ARG A 235 -8.15 8.47 -18.40
CA ARG A 235 -7.30 7.29 -18.22
C ARG A 235 -7.56 6.18 -19.23
N PHE A 236 -6.51 5.41 -19.54
CA PHE A 236 -6.60 4.17 -20.30
C PHE A 236 -5.93 3.03 -19.53
N THR A 237 -6.48 1.83 -19.70
CA THR A 237 -5.86 0.60 -19.20
C THR A 237 -5.25 -0.16 -20.38
N ILE A 238 -3.94 -0.37 -20.34
CA ILE A 238 -3.18 -1.11 -21.34
C ILE A 238 -3.00 -2.54 -20.83
N LEU A 239 -3.54 -3.51 -21.56
CA LEU A 239 -3.59 -4.91 -21.16
C LEU A 239 -2.66 -5.74 -22.06
N CYS A 240 -1.63 -6.29 -21.46
CA CYS A 240 -0.59 -7.06 -22.12
C CYS A 240 -0.71 -8.56 -21.78
N ASP A 241 -0.45 -9.44 -22.75
CA ASP A 241 -0.54 -10.89 -22.52
C ASP A 241 0.63 -11.41 -21.67
N ASN A 242 1.80 -10.78 -21.79
CA ASN A 242 3.04 -11.21 -21.14
C ASN A 242 3.99 -10.03 -20.91
N SER A 243 5.09 -10.29 -20.19
CA SER A 243 6.10 -9.28 -19.86
C SER A 243 6.71 -8.62 -21.11
N THR A 244 6.96 -9.38 -22.18
CA THR A 244 7.50 -8.82 -23.43
C THR A 244 6.54 -7.77 -24.03
N LYS A 245 5.23 -8.08 -24.14
CA LYS A 245 4.23 -7.12 -24.61
C LYS A 245 4.10 -5.90 -23.68
N LEU A 246 4.28 -6.08 -22.36
CA LEU A 246 4.31 -4.98 -21.41
C LEU A 246 5.49 -4.03 -21.68
N GLN A 247 6.69 -4.58 -21.84
CA GLN A 247 7.89 -3.79 -22.17
C GLN A 247 7.74 -3.08 -23.52
N THR A 248 7.17 -3.76 -24.53
CA THR A 248 6.83 -3.15 -25.82
C THR A 248 5.84 -1.99 -25.64
N ALA A 249 4.78 -2.16 -24.85
CA ALA A 249 3.79 -1.11 -24.59
C ALA A 249 4.45 0.13 -23.97
N VAL A 250 5.28 -0.08 -22.96
CA VAL A 250 6.05 0.99 -22.28
C VAL A 250 6.99 1.68 -23.27
N ALA A 251 7.71 0.93 -24.10
CA ALA A 251 8.61 1.50 -25.09
C ALA A 251 7.88 2.34 -26.15
N VAL A 252 6.69 1.91 -26.61
CA VAL A 252 5.85 2.69 -27.53
C VAL A 252 5.35 3.96 -26.85
N MET A 253 4.82 3.87 -25.63
CA MET A 253 4.37 5.05 -24.87
C MET A 253 5.53 6.02 -24.57
N LYS A 254 6.75 5.53 -24.35
CA LYS A 254 7.93 6.38 -24.16
C LYS A 254 8.36 7.15 -25.41
N LYS A 255 7.92 6.72 -26.59
CA LYS A 255 8.09 7.45 -27.86
C LYS A 255 6.92 8.40 -28.14
N ALA A 256 6.25 8.89 -27.09
CA ALA A 256 5.09 9.78 -27.14
C ALA A 256 5.27 10.99 -28.09
N GLU A 257 6.48 11.52 -28.19
CA GLU A 257 6.80 12.68 -29.03
C GLU A 257 6.47 12.44 -30.52
N GLN A 258 6.58 11.19 -31.00
CA GLN A 258 6.19 10.82 -32.37
C GLN A 258 4.69 11.02 -32.65
N PHE A 259 3.89 11.13 -31.59
CA PHE A 259 2.44 11.36 -31.66
C PHE A 259 2.07 12.78 -31.20
N ASN A 260 3.03 13.70 -31.04
CA ASN A 260 2.86 15.03 -30.47
C ASN A 260 2.36 15.00 -29.00
N LEU A 261 2.80 14.00 -28.24
CA LEU A 261 2.52 13.84 -26.81
C LEU A 261 3.83 13.95 -26.02
N ILE A 262 3.75 14.36 -24.76
CA ILE A 262 4.93 14.44 -23.88
C ILE A 262 4.75 13.44 -22.74
N VAL A 263 5.74 12.58 -22.51
CA VAL A 263 5.78 11.76 -21.31
C VAL A 263 6.18 12.65 -20.15
N SER A 264 5.35 12.81 -19.13
CA SER A 264 5.60 13.74 -18.02
C SER A 264 5.78 13.06 -16.67
N GLU A 265 5.31 11.83 -16.53
CA GLU A 265 5.63 10.98 -15.39
C GLU A 265 5.76 9.53 -15.84
N ASP A 266 6.80 8.88 -15.36
CA ASP A 266 7.08 7.47 -15.57
C ASP A 266 7.27 6.77 -14.21
N LYS A 267 6.35 5.87 -13.86
CA LYS A 267 6.38 5.13 -12.59
C LYS A 267 6.19 3.64 -12.83
N ASP A 268 7.27 2.90 -12.61
CA ASP A 268 7.26 1.44 -12.67
C ASP A 268 7.00 0.85 -11.27
N PHE A 269 5.80 0.28 -11.10
CA PHE A 269 5.40 -0.55 -9.96
C PHE A 269 5.16 -2.00 -10.39
N PHE A 270 5.73 -2.42 -11.51
CA PHE A 270 5.55 -3.78 -11.99
C PHE A 270 6.49 -4.73 -11.28
N ASP A 271 7.77 -4.38 -11.15
CA ASP A 271 8.75 -5.20 -10.42
C ASP A 271 9.02 -4.67 -9.01
N ARG A 272 8.46 -3.50 -8.67
CA ARG A 272 8.53 -2.89 -7.34
C ARG A 272 7.16 -2.93 -6.68
N GLN A 273 7.12 -3.32 -5.41
CA GLN A 273 5.87 -3.36 -4.65
C GLN A 273 5.34 -1.93 -4.42
N SER A 274 4.20 -1.62 -5.02
CA SER A 274 3.40 -0.46 -4.64
C SER A 274 2.86 -0.64 -3.21
N LYS A 275 2.34 0.42 -2.58
CA LYS A 275 1.75 0.34 -1.24
C LYS A 275 0.65 -0.73 -1.13
N THR A 276 -0.11 -0.94 -2.20
CA THR A 276 -1.18 -1.93 -2.26
C THR A 276 -0.73 -3.25 -2.90
N HIS A 277 0.53 -3.38 -3.31
CA HIS A 277 1.08 -4.53 -4.03
C HIS A 277 0.41 -4.78 -5.39
N HIS A 278 -0.34 -3.82 -5.94
CA HIS A 278 -0.80 -3.95 -7.32
C HIS A 278 0.38 -3.76 -8.30
N ARG A 279 0.46 -4.60 -9.34
CA ARG A 279 1.53 -4.58 -10.35
C ARG A 279 1.09 -3.87 -11.61
N PHE A 280 1.71 -2.73 -11.90
CA PHE A 280 1.42 -1.93 -13.08
C PHE A 280 2.55 -0.96 -13.38
N HIS A 281 2.61 -0.53 -14.63
CA HIS A 281 3.45 0.56 -15.09
C HIS A 281 2.55 1.76 -15.39
N ASN A 282 2.75 2.87 -14.68
CA ASN A 282 1.94 4.07 -14.85
C ASN A 282 2.73 5.16 -15.59
N ILE A 283 2.20 5.61 -16.71
CA ILE A 283 2.75 6.70 -17.50
C ILE A 283 1.72 7.81 -17.60
N LYS A 284 2.11 9.05 -17.29
CA LYS A 284 1.26 10.21 -17.56
C LYS A 284 1.76 10.93 -18.80
N LEU A 285 0.85 11.09 -19.75
CA LEU A 285 1.09 11.78 -21.01
C LEU A 285 0.43 13.15 -20.94
N TYR A 286 1.21 14.20 -21.14
CA TYR A 286 0.69 15.53 -21.39
C TYR A 286 0.26 15.64 -22.86
N VAL A 287 -0.93 16.20 -23.08
CA VAL A 287 -1.51 16.43 -24.41
C VAL A 287 -1.49 17.94 -24.68
N PRO A 288 -0.45 18.48 -25.35
CA PRO A 288 -0.23 19.93 -25.42
C PRO A 288 -1.41 20.72 -26.00
N LYS A 289 -2.09 20.14 -27.00
CA LYS A 289 -3.25 20.76 -27.67
C LYS A 289 -4.45 21.01 -26.75
N HIS A 290 -4.62 20.16 -25.74
CA HIS A 290 -5.74 20.23 -24.80
C HIS A 290 -5.31 20.71 -23.41
N ASP A 291 -3.99 20.87 -23.20
CA ASP A 291 -3.41 21.39 -21.97
C ASP A 291 -3.91 20.61 -20.74
N VAL A 292 -3.78 19.29 -20.83
CA VAL A 292 -4.25 18.30 -19.83
C VAL A 292 -3.38 17.06 -19.88
N TYR A 293 -3.30 16.35 -18.75
CA TYR A 293 -2.59 15.07 -18.62
C TYR A 293 -3.57 13.89 -18.67
N ILE A 294 -3.19 12.83 -19.37
CA ILE A 294 -3.88 11.54 -19.43
C ILE A 294 -3.01 10.47 -18.77
N GLU A 295 -3.65 9.59 -17.99
CA GLU A 295 -3.02 8.44 -17.35
C GLU A 295 -3.10 7.19 -18.25
N MET A 296 -1.95 6.56 -18.50
CA MET A 296 -1.82 5.29 -19.22
C MET A 296 -1.26 4.25 -18.25
N GLN A 297 -2.12 3.33 -17.80
CA GLN A 297 -1.73 2.29 -16.84
C GLN A 297 -1.61 0.95 -17.57
N ALA A 298 -0.39 0.43 -17.69
CA ALA A 298 -0.11 -0.87 -18.29
C ALA A 298 0.03 -1.98 -17.26
N THR A 299 -0.58 -3.14 -17.51
CA THR A 299 -0.48 -4.34 -16.66
C THR A 299 -0.69 -5.60 -17.49
N LEU A 300 -0.50 -6.77 -16.88
CA LEU A 300 -0.81 -8.05 -17.51
C LEU A 300 -2.31 -8.36 -17.42
N LYS A 301 -2.86 -9.03 -18.45
CA LYS A 301 -4.26 -9.49 -18.48
C LYS A 301 -4.61 -10.36 -17.27
N ASN A 302 -3.69 -11.19 -16.80
CA ASN A 302 -3.93 -12.05 -15.63
C ASN A 302 -3.89 -11.30 -14.29
N PHE A 303 -3.47 -10.03 -14.28
CA PHE A 303 -3.36 -9.19 -13.08
C PHE A 303 -4.43 -8.10 -13.02
N THR A 304 -5.11 -7.82 -14.14
CA THR A 304 -6.13 -6.77 -14.17
C THR A 304 -7.37 -7.19 -13.39
N THR A 305 -8.02 -6.21 -12.75
CA THR A 305 -9.34 -6.35 -12.14
C THR A 305 -10.43 -5.66 -12.98
N LEU A 306 -10.13 -5.33 -14.24
CA LEU A 306 -11.07 -4.68 -15.15
C LEU A 306 -12.15 -5.68 -15.60
N GLU A 307 -13.41 -5.35 -15.34
CA GLU A 307 -14.57 -6.16 -15.72
C GLU A 307 -14.60 -6.38 -17.25
N GLY A 308 -14.91 -7.61 -17.67
CA GLY A 308 -14.86 -8.03 -19.07
C GLY A 308 -13.49 -8.49 -19.58
N TYR A 309 -12.40 -8.17 -18.86
CA TYR A 309 -11.04 -8.55 -19.25
C TYR A 309 -10.28 -9.38 -18.21
N THR A 310 -10.77 -9.41 -16.96
CA THR A 310 -10.14 -10.14 -15.88
C THR A 310 -10.49 -11.62 -15.88
N VAL A 311 -9.56 -12.45 -15.38
CA VAL A 311 -9.81 -13.85 -15.02
C VAL A 311 -10.21 -14.02 -13.54
N ILE A 312 -10.26 -12.93 -12.79
CA ILE A 312 -10.61 -12.92 -11.36
C ILE A 312 -12.14 -12.93 -11.22
N GLU A 313 -12.71 -13.93 -10.55
CA GLU A 313 -14.16 -14.15 -10.43
C GLU A 313 -14.94 -13.01 -9.74
N ASN A 314 -14.25 -12.12 -9.03
CA ASN A 314 -14.83 -10.92 -8.42
C ASN A 314 -13.92 -9.70 -8.65
N PRO A 315 -13.95 -9.10 -9.85
CA PRO A 315 -13.04 -8.02 -10.22
C PRO A 315 -13.16 -6.80 -9.30
N LYS A 316 -14.36 -6.51 -8.82
CA LYS A 316 -14.64 -5.29 -8.05
C LYS A 316 -14.13 -5.38 -6.60
N LEU A 317 -13.84 -6.59 -6.10
CA LEU A 317 -13.55 -6.82 -4.68
C LEU A 317 -12.38 -6.00 -4.17
N SER A 318 -11.19 -6.15 -4.78
CA SER A 318 -9.98 -5.46 -4.32
C SER A 318 -10.15 -3.95 -4.41
N HIS A 319 -10.71 -3.46 -5.52
CA HIS A 319 -10.95 -2.03 -5.75
C HIS A 319 -11.93 -1.43 -4.74
N LEU A 320 -13.09 -2.06 -4.52
CA LEU A 320 -14.07 -1.59 -3.53
C LEU A 320 -13.52 -1.65 -2.11
N PHE A 321 -12.76 -2.69 -1.78
CA PHE A 321 -12.14 -2.82 -0.47
C PHE A 321 -11.11 -1.71 -0.22
N TYR A 322 -10.26 -1.42 -1.21
CA TYR A 322 -9.36 -0.27 -1.21
C TYR A 322 -10.11 1.05 -1.02
N GLU A 323 -11.24 1.24 -1.71
CA GLU A 323 -12.03 2.47 -1.60
C GLU A 323 -12.59 2.70 -0.20
N HIS A 324 -13.02 1.65 0.50
CA HIS A 324 -13.44 1.76 1.88
C HIS A 324 -12.28 2.15 2.82
N ILE A 325 -11.11 1.54 2.66
CA ILE A 325 -10.03 1.69 3.65
C ILE A 325 -9.11 2.91 3.41
N ARG A 326 -9.05 3.43 2.19
CA ARG A 326 -8.08 4.49 1.81
C ARG A 326 -8.34 5.82 2.49
N ALA A 327 -9.62 6.22 2.63
CA ALA A 327 -10.03 7.50 3.21
C ALA A 327 -10.23 7.40 4.74
N TRP A 328 -10.13 6.20 5.30
CA TRP A 328 -10.33 5.98 6.72
C TRP A 328 -9.19 6.57 7.54
N LYS A 329 -9.53 7.59 8.33
CA LYS A 329 -8.68 8.13 9.39
C LYS A 329 -9.12 7.54 10.74
N PRO A 330 -8.32 6.66 11.35
CA PRO A 330 -8.68 6.05 12.63
C PRO A 330 -8.65 7.08 13.76
N ASN A 331 -9.65 7.04 14.64
CA ASN A 331 -9.78 7.99 15.75
C ASN A 331 -9.30 7.44 17.09
N ASN A 332 -8.94 6.15 17.14
CA ASN A 332 -8.50 5.47 18.35
C ASN A 332 -7.64 4.24 18.00
N GLN A 333 -6.97 3.67 19.00
CA GLN A 333 -6.09 2.51 18.84
C GLN A 333 -6.78 1.29 18.20
N LEU A 334 -8.06 1.06 18.51
CA LEU A 334 -8.81 -0.06 17.95
C LEU A 334 -9.05 0.13 16.45
N GLU A 335 -9.38 1.35 16.02
CA GLU A 335 -9.53 1.68 14.61
C GLU A 335 -8.21 1.61 13.85
N GLU A 336 -7.10 2.07 14.45
CA GLU A 336 -5.76 1.95 13.87
C GLU A 336 -5.42 0.48 13.60
N GLU A 337 -5.66 -0.35 14.61
CA GLU A 337 -5.46 -1.78 14.53
C GLU A 337 -6.32 -2.46 13.44
N LEU A 338 -7.57 -2.02 13.27
CA LEU A 338 -8.48 -2.53 12.25
C LEU A 338 -8.09 -2.04 10.86
N LYS A 339 -7.65 -0.79 10.74
CA LYS A 339 -7.15 -0.22 9.49
C LYS A 339 -5.92 -0.98 9.02
N GLN A 340 -4.94 -1.19 9.91
CA GLN A 340 -3.75 -1.99 9.61
C GLN A 340 -4.12 -3.40 9.15
N ALA A 341 -5.02 -4.09 9.86
CA ALA A 341 -5.44 -5.43 9.46
C ALA A 341 -6.17 -5.44 8.10
N SER A 342 -6.89 -4.37 7.77
CA SER A 342 -7.58 -4.23 6.48
C SER A 342 -6.58 -3.96 5.35
N ASP A 343 -5.60 -3.08 5.58
CA ASP A 343 -4.50 -2.79 4.65
C ASP A 343 -3.68 -4.07 4.38
N GLU A 344 -3.32 -4.84 5.43
CA GLU A 344 -2.65 -6.15 5.29
C GLU A 344 -3.49 -7.17 4.50
N THR A 345 -4.80 -7.18 4.71
CA THR A 345 -5.71 -8.07 3.97
C THR A 345 -5.76 -7.68 2.49
N LEU A 346 -5.84 -6.38 2.19
CA LEU A 346 -5.81 -5.88 0.81
C LEU A 346 -4.50 -6.26 0.12
N THR A 347 -3.37 -6.11 0.81
CA THR A 347 -2.06 -6.54 0.32
C THR A 347 -2.06 -8.03 -0.05
N LYS A 348 -2.53 -8.91 0.85
CA LYS A 348 -2.60 -10.36 0.57
C LYS A 348 -3.52 -10.71 -0.60
N ILE A 349 -4.62 -9.97 -0.77
CA ILE A 349 -5.50 -10.12 -1.94
C ILE A 349 -4.75 -9.77 -3.22
N ASN A 350 -4.02 -8.65 -3.22
CA ASN A 350 -3.26 -8.21 -4.39
C ASN A 350 -2.03 -9.09 -4.66
N ASP A 351 -1.43 -9.69 -3.63
CA ASP A 351 -0.38 -10.70 -3.79
C ASP A 351 -0.85 -11.92 -4.58
N ILE A 352 -2.11 -12.32 -4.41
CA ILE A 352 -2.73 -13.39 -5.20
C ILE A 352 -3.08 -12.92 -6.61
N ILE A 353 -3.70 -11.73 -6.73
CA ILE A 353 -4.13 -11.20 -8.04
C ILE A 353 -2.93 -11.01 -8.96
N CYS A 354 -1.89 -10.35 -8.44
CA CYS A 354 -0.68 -9.96 -9.16
C CYS A 354 0.46 -10.98 -9.05
N GLU A 355 0.20 -12.15 -8.45
CA GLU A 355 1.13 -13.27 -8.37
C GLU A 355 2.48 -12.89 -7.74
N TRP A 356 2.44 -12.14 -6.64
CA TRP A 356 3.61 -11.92 -5.78
C TRP A 356 3.98 -13.17 -4.98
N ILE A 357 3.01 -14.08 -4.80
CA ILE A 357 3.23 -15.42 -4.27
C ILE A 357 3.09 -16.46 -5.39
N ASP A 358 3.81 -17.56 -5.25
CA ASP A 358 3.85 -18.58 -6.29
C ASP A 358 2.51 -19.36 -6.41
N VAL A 359 2.29 -19.97 -7.56
CA VAL A 359 1.06 -20.73 -7.84
C VAL A 359 0.87 -21.92 -6.88
N LYS A 360 1.94 -22.52 -6.35
CA LYS A 360 1.86 -23.64 -5.39
C LYS A 360 1.33 -23.13 -4.04
N GLU A 361 1.76 -21.96 -3.61
CA GLU A 361 1.30 -21.30 -2.39
C GLU A 361 -0.16 -20.85 -2.53
N ILE A 362 -0.53 -20.22 -3.66
CA ILE A 362 -1.94 -19.89 -3.95
C ILE A 362 -2.78 -21.17 -3.89
N LYS A 363 -2.32 -22.27 -4.50
CA LYS A 363 -3.00 -23.56 -4.46
C LYS A 363 -3.15 -24.08 -3.02
N LYS A 364 -2.09 -24.02 -2.21
CA LYS A 364 -2.14 -24.40 -0.78
C LYS A 364 -3.17 -23.59 0.00
N ILE A 365 -3.25 -22.28 -0.24
CA ILE A 365 -4.26 -21.41 0.38
C ILE A 365 -5.66 -21.80 -0.10
N SER A 366 -5.83 -21.98 -1.41
CA SER A 366 -7.11 -22.34 -2.04
C SER A 366 -7.66 -23.69 -1.56
N ASN A 367 -6.79 -24.67 -1.26
CA ASN A 367 -7.21 -25.99 -0.74
C ASN A 367 -7.84 -25.93 0.65
N ARG A 368 -7.67 -24.81 1.37
CA ARG A 368 -8.32 -24.56 2.67
C ARG A 368 -9.68 -23.87 2.52
N TYR A 369 -10.10 -23.57 1.29
CA TYR A 369 -11.40 -22.99 1.02
C TYR A 369 -12.52 -23.96 1.42
N LYS A 370 -13.52 -23.41 2.11
CA LYS A 370 -14.80 -24.05 2.36
C LYS A 370 -15.88 -23.04 2.02
N PRO A 371 -16.93 -23.43 1.28
CA PRO A 371 -17.98 -22.50 0.88
C PRO A 371 -18.78 -22.03 2.10
N HIS A 372 -19.39 -20.86 1.96
CA HIS A 372 -20.28 -20.30 2.98
C HIS A 372 -21.40 -21.26 3.39
N SER A 373 -21.94 -22.05 2.45
CA SER A 373 -22.99 -23.05 2.73
C SER A 373 -22.54 -24.15 3.69
N GLU A 374 -21.26 -24.51 3.69
CA GLU A 374 -20.67 -25.49 4.61
C GLU A 374 -20.41 -24.86 5.98
N ILE A 375 -19.86 -23.64 5.99
CA ILE A 375 -19.46 -22.96 7.23
C ILE A 375 -20.68 -22.37 7.97
N ARG A 376 -21.69 -21.86 7.26
CA ARG A 376 -22.82 -21.08 7.83
C ARG A 376 -22.32 -19.89 8.65
N ILE A 377 -21.75 -18.90 7.97
CA ILE A 377 -21.16 -17.70 8.59
C ILE A 377 -22.27 -16.91 9.30
N LEU A 378 -22.02 -16.55 10.56
CA LEU A 378 -22.98 -15.78 11.35
C LEU A 378 -22.95 -14.30 10.97
N LYS A 379 -24.14 -13.68 10.90
CA LYS A 379 -24.26 -12.22 10.71
C LYS A 379 -23.62 -11.50 11.90
N PRO A 380 -22.69 -10.55 11.67
CA PRO A 380 -22.07 -9.80 12.76
C PRO A 380 -23.12 -9.06 13.61
N PRO A 381 -23.02 -9.10 14.96
CA PRO A 381 -23.99 -8.47 15.85
C PRO A 381 -24.19 -6.97 15.60
N GLN A 382 -23.13 -6.27 15.19
CA GLN A 382 -23.18 -4.84 14.85
C GLN A 382 -24.02 -4.52 13.61
N LEU A 383 -24.39 -5.52 12.80
CA LEU A 383 -25.29 -5.36 11.65
C LEU A 383 -26.73 -5.77 11.97
N LYS A 384 -27.04 -6.13 13.23
CA LYS A 384 -28.38 -6.57 13.64
C LYS A 384 -29.31 -5.36 13.74
N GLY A 385 -30.43 -5.39 13.02
CA GLY A 385 -31.44 -4.32 13.04
C GLY A 385 -31.05 -3.06 12.27
N ILE A 386 -29.88 -3.01 11.64
CA ILE A 386 -29.45 -1.88 10.81
C ILE A 386 -29.73 -2.23 9.34
N ASN A 387 -30.45 -1.36 8.65
CA ASN A 387 -30.67 -1.48 7.21
C ASN A 387 -29.51 -0.86 6.40
N ASP A 388 -29.51 -1.05 5.08
CA ASP A 388 -28.39 -0.60 4.23
C ASP A 388 -28.30 0.92 4.13
N GLU A 389 -29.43 1.61 4.20
CA GLU A 389 -29.53 3.09 4.15
C GLU A 389 -28.92 3.73 5.39
N GLU A 390 -29.23 3.21 6.58
CA GLU A 390 -28.67 3.68 7.85
C GLU A 390 -27.14 3.54 7.92
N ILE A 391 -26.58 2.48 7.33
CA ILE A 391 -25.12 2.29 7.29
C ILE A 391 -24.45 3.37 6.44
N ASN A 392 -25.10 3.76 5.35
CA ASN A 392 -24.59 4.82 4.48
C ASN A 392 -24.70 6.19 5.14
N VAL A 393 -25.83 6.48 5.81
CA VAL A 393 -26.09 7.76 6.50
C VAL A 393 -25.18 7.97 7.71
N LYS A 394 -24.95 6.93 8.53
CA LYS A 394 -24.09 7.02 9.73
C LYS A 394 -22.63 7.32 9.39
N ASN A 395 -22.23 7.10 8.14
CA ASN A 395 -20.86 7.21 7.64
C ASN A 395 -19.80 6.50 8.53
N ASP A 396 -20.23 5.48 9.27
CA ASP A 396 -19.35 4.67 10.10
C ASP A 396 -18.65 3.65 9.22
N ILE A 397 -17.38 3.91 8.98
CA ILE A 397 -16.54 3.06 8.13
C ILE A 397 -16.39 1.64 8.67
N THR A 398 -16.45 1.46 9.99
CA THR A 398 -16.36 0.14 10.62
C THR A 398 -17.60 -0.70 10.30
N LEU A 399 -18.79 -0.08 10.31
CA LEU A 399 -20.03 -0.72 9.88
C LEU A 399 -20.03 -1.01 8.38
N LYS A 400 -19.58 -0.05 7.55
CA LYS A 400 -19.44 -0.24 6.10
C LYS A 400 -18.52 -1.41 5.76
N LEU A 401 -17.35 -1.50 6.41
CA LEU A 401 -16.41 -2.60 6.24
C LEU A 401 -16.96 -3.93 6.75
N ALA A 402 -17.63 -3.95 7.91
CA ALA A 402 -18.26 -5.16 8.43
C ALA A 402 -19.32 -5.70 7.47
N LYS A 403 -20.18 -4.82 6.93
CA LYS A 403 -21.18 -5.17 5.93
C LYS A 403 -20.53 -5.64 4.63
N PHE A 404 -19.55 -4.89 4.11
CA PHE A 404 -18.82 -5.26 2.90
C PHE A 404 -18.25 -6.67 3.00
N VAL A 405 -17.48 -6.96 4.06
CA VAL A 405 -16.86 -8.28 4.26
C VAL A 405 -17.91 -9.37 4.44
N TYR A 406 -18.97 -9.12 5.22
CA TYR A 406 -20.05 -10.08 5.39
C TYR A 406 -20.74 -10.41 4.05
N ASP A 407 -21.04 -9.39 3.25
CA ASP A 407 -21.65 -9.55 1.94
C ASP A 407 -20.74 -10.31 0.99
N GLN A 408 -19.43 -10.01 0.98
CA GLN A 408 -18.45 -10.80 0.21
C GLN A 408 -18.44 -12.26 0.67
N LEU A 409 -18.37 -12.51 1.98
CA LEU A 409 -18.33 -13.86 2.52
C LEU A 409 -19.59 -14.69 2.21
N CYS A 410 -20.76 -14.05 2.13
CA CYS A 410 -22.03 -14.73 1.85
C CYS A 410 -22.30 -14.92 0.34
N LYS A 411 -21.92 -13.93 -0.48
CA LYS A 411 -22.29 -13.89 -1.91
C LYS A 411 -21.18 -14.38 -2.83
N PHE A 412 -19.91 -14.24 -2.44
CA PHE A 412 -18.79 -14.65 -3.27
C PHE A 412 -18.58 -16.16 -3.15
N ASN A 413 -18.90 -16.90 -4.21
CA ASN A 413 -18.73 -18.36 -4.28
C ASN A 413 -17.71 -18.73 -5.37
N PRO A 414 -16.41 -18.58 -5.10
CA PRO A 414 -15.37 -18.78 -6.10
C PRO A 414 -15.20 -20.25 -6.50
N LYS A 415 -14.98 -20.49 -7.79
CA LYS A 415 -14.64 -21.77 -8.39
C LYS A 415 -13.15 -21.86 -8.72
N GLU A 416 -12.56 -20.74 -9.11
CA GLU A 416 -11.16 -20.64 -9.54
C GLU A 416 -10.19 -20.59 -8.36
N ILE A 417 -8.95 -21.02 -8.60
CA ILE A 417 -7.90 -21.14 -7.56
C ILE A 417 -7.63 -19.78 -6.90
N LYS A 418 -7.49 -18.70 -7.68
CA LYS A 418 -7.27 -17.33 -7.17
C LYS A 418 -8.48 -16.85 -6.35
N GLY A 419 -9.70 -17.07 -6.85
CA GLY A 419 -10.92 -16.67 -6.15
C GLY A 419 -11.04 -17.34 -4.77
N LYS A 420 -10.78 -18.65 -4.71
CA LYS A 420 -10.78 -19.43 -3.47
C LYS A 420 -9.71 -18.95 -2.49
N ALA A 421 -8.52 -18.64 -2.97
CA ALA A 421 -7.44 -18.11 -2.13
C ALA A 421 -7.78 -16.73 -1.57
N ILE A 422 -8.31 -15.82 -2.40
CA ILE A 422 -8.79 -14.48 -2.00
C ILE A 422 -9.87 -14.61 -0.91
N TYR A 423 -10.85 -15.48 -1.11
CA TYR A 423 -11.90 -15.74 -0.13
C TYR A 423 -11.32 -16.16 1.22
N LYS A 424 -10.28 -17.01 1.23
CA LYS A 424 -9.63 -17.45 2.46
C LYS A 424 -8.92 -16.31 3.19
N HIS A 425 -8.36 -15.31 2.50
CA HIS A 425 -7.78 -14.14 3.17
C HIS A 425 -8.81 -13.18 3.74
N ILE A 426 -9.95 -12.99 3.05
CA ILE A 426 -11.08 -12.20 3.57
C ILE A 426 -11.63 -12.84 4.85
N MET A 427 -11.76 -14.17 4.82
CA MET A 427 -12.16 -14.98 5.95
C MET A 427 -11.15 -14.89 7.12
N GLY A 428 -9.86 -14.87 6.78
CA GLY A 428 -8.75 -14.93 7.72
C GLY A 428 -8.27 -16.36 8.02
N GLU A 429 -7.18 -16.47 8.78
CA GLU A 429 -6.60 -17.76 9.16
C GLU A 429 -7.50 -18.55 10.09
N MET A 430 -8.10 -17.85 11.07
CA MET A 430 -9.16 -18.38 11.92
C MET A 430 -10.51 -18.25 11.21
N ASN A 431 -11.35 -19.29 11.27
CA ASN A 431 -12.68 -19.22 10.69
C ASN A 431 -13.49 -18.09 11.37
N PRO A 432 -14.24 -17.27 10.63
CA PRO A 432 -15.22 -16.37 11.20
C PRO A 432 -16.22 -17.21 11.97
N ALA A 433 -16.76 -16.69 13.07
CA ALA A 433 -17.70 -17.45 13.88
C ALA A 433 -18.80 -18.06 13.01
N SER A 434 -18.69 -19.37 12.93
CA SER A 434 -19.58 -20.23 12.20
C SER A 434 -20.51 -20.92 13.17
N CYS A 435 -21.61 -21.45 12.66
CA CYS A 435 -22.43 -22.34 13.49
C CYS A 435 -21.60 -23.51 14.03
N ALA A 436 -20.63 -24.01 13.25
CA ALA A 436 -19.75 -25.09 13.68
C ALA A 436 -18.83 -24.69 14.85
N ASP A 437 -18.27 -23.47 14.83
CA ASP A 437 -17.43 -22.96 15.92
C ASP A 437 -18.26 -22.78 17.20
N VAL A 438 -19.47 -22.24 17.09
CA VAL A 438 -20.39 -22.11 18.23
C VAL A 438 -20.76 -23.48 18.77
N ILE A 439 -21.09 -24.45 17.91
CA ILE A 439 -21.38 -25.83 18.34
C ILE A 439 -20.17 -26.44 19.06
N SER A 440 -18.95 -26.25 18.54
CA SER A 440 -17.72 -26.74 19.16
C SER A 440 -17.51 -26.13 20.55
N LEU A 441 -17.64 -24.80 20.67
CA LEU A 441 -17.55 -24.09 21.94
C LEU A 441 -18.62 -24.51 22.94
N LEU A 442 -19.86 -24.74 22.49
CA LEU A 442 -20.96 -25.23 23.34
C LEU A 442 -20.70 -26.66 23.81
N LYS A 443 -20.14 -27.54 22.96
CA LYS A 443 -19.73 -28.90 23.35
C LYS A 443 -18.63 -28.88 24.40
N GLU A 444 -17.61 -28.04 24.22
CA GLU A 444 -16.51 -27.88 25.19
C GLU A 444 -17.04 -27.32 26.52
N SER A 445 -17.89 -26.29 26.48
CA SER A 445 -18.51 -25.71 27.67
C SER A 445 -19.36 -26.73 28.43
N ARG A 446 -20.13 -27.55 27.72
CA ARG A 446 -20.93 -28.63 28.33
C ARG A 446 -20.03 -29.70 28.97
N LYS A 447 -18.89 -30.02 28.34
CA LYS A 447 -17.93 -30.96 28.92
C LYS A 447 -17.34 -30.42 30.23
N GLN A 448 -16.97 -29.14 30.25
CA GLN A 448 -16.47 -28.49 31.46
C GLN A 448 -17.52 -28.44 32.58
N GLU A 449 -18.77 -28.10 32.25
CA GLU A 449 -19.88 -28.10 33.21
C GLU A 449 -20.08 -29.49 33.84
N LEU A 450 -20.01 -30.56 33.05
CA LEU A 450 -20.08 -31.94 33.56
C LEU A 450 -18.90 -32.32 34.46
N GLU A 451 -17.69 -31.85 34.15
CA GLU A 451 -16.50 -32.05 34.99
C GLU A 451 -16.63 -31.30 36.33
N GLU A 452 -17.15 -30.07 36.30
CA GLU A 452 -17.45 -29.26 37.50
C GLU A 452 -18.52 -29.93 38.38
N ASP A 453 -19.62 -30.41 37.78
CA ASP A 453 -20.68 -31.14 38.49
C ASP A 453 -20.19 -32.44 39.12
N THR A 454 -19.32 -33.17 38.41
CA THR A 454 -18.69 -34.39 38.93
C THR A 454 -17.80 -34.06 40.13
N THR A 455 -17.00 -33.00 40.02
CA THR A 455 -16.11 -32.53 41.11
C THR A 455 -16.92 -32.09 42.32
N MET A 456 -18.01 -31.35 42.11
CA MET A 456 -18.92 -30.91 43.18
C MET A 456 -19.61 -32.10 43.84
N SER A 457 -20.05 -33.09 43.08
CA SER A 457 -20.66 -34.31 43.61
C SER A 457 -19.68 -35.10 44.48
N GLN A 458 -18.44 -35.27 44.02
CA GLN A 458 -17.37 -35.90 44.81
C GLN A 458 -17.06 -35.11 46.09
N ALA A 459 -17.01 -33.78 46.00
CA ALA A 459 -16.83 -32.93 47.17
C ALA A 459 -17.96 -33.10 48.19
N LEU A 460 -19.22 -33.20 47.73
CA LEU A 460 -20.39 -33.48 48.58
C LEU A 460 -20.38 -34.89 49.16
N GLU A 461 -19.85 -35.90 48.46
CA GLU A 461 -19.68 -37.26 49.02
C GLU A 461 -18.63 -37.28 50.13
N THR A 462 -17.55 -36.51 49.96
CA THR A 462 -16.52 -36.34 51.01
C THR A 462 -16.90 -35.33 52.08
N TYR A 463 -18.01 -34.61 51.90
CA TYR A 463 -18.54 -33.68 52.88
C TYR A 463 -19.08 -34.50 54.04
N ILE A 464 -18.26 -34.65 55.08
CA ILE A 464 -18.72 -35.11 56.38
C ILE A 464 -19.50 -33.92 56.95
N PRO A 465 -20.83 -34.01 57.09
CA PRO A 465 -21.57 -32.98 57.80
C PRO A 465 -20.93 -32.90 59.18
N LEU A 466 -20.51 -31.71 59.60
CA LEU A 466 -20.21 -31.48 61.01
C LEU A 466 -21.49 -31.88 61.74
N GLN A 467 -21.51 -33.08 62.34
CA GLN A 467 -22.53 -33.40 63.31
C GLN A 467 -22.47 -32.25 64.31
N ALA A 468 -23.61 -31.58 64.49
CA ALA A 468 -23.81 -30.68 65.61
C ALA A 468 -23.57 -31.51 66.85
N ASN A 469 -22.31 -31.52 67.28
CA ASN A 469 -21.88 -32.19 68.48
C ASN A 469 -22.58 -31.39 69.59
N ASN A 470 -23.51 -32.03 70.31
CA ASN A 470 -24.24 -31.44 71.46
C ASN A 470 -23.30 -31.14 72.66
N TYR A 471 -22.00 -30.97 72.42
CA TYR A 471 -21.10 -30.46 73.44
C TYR A 471 -21.42 -28.97 73.62
N PRO A 472 -21.83 -28.55 74.83
CA PRO A 472 -22.01 -27.14 75.11
C PRO A 472 -20.68 -26.42 74.87
N TYR A 473 -20.71 -25.41 74.01
CA TYR A 473 -19.62 -24.47 73.83
C TYR A 473 -19.33 -23.80 75.16
N THR A 474 -18.27 -24.23 75.85
CA THR A 474 -17.73 -23.55 77.03
C THR A 474 -16.77 -22.49 76.55
N GLY A 475 -17.34 -21.38 76.08
CA GLY A 475 -16.58 -20.16 75.85
C GLY A 475 -16.26 -19.52 77.20
N ASP A 476 -15.07 -19.79 77.72
CA ASP A 476 -14.44 -18.95 78.73
C ASP A 476 -14.14 -17.59 78.09
N ASP A 477 -15.03 -16.62 78.29
CA ASP A 477 -14.77 -15.19 78.06
C ASP A 477 -15.68 -14.34 78.96
N ASP A 478 -15.56 -14.55 80.29
CA ASP A 478 -15.91 -13.52 81.27
C ASP A 478 -14.65 -12.78 81.70
N LYS A 479 -14.28 -11.77 80.90
CA LYS A 479 -13.56 -10.59 81.38
C LYS A 479 -14.33 -9.33 81.00
N LYS A 480 -15.19 -8.88 81.92
CA LYS A 480 -15.56 -7.48 82.06
C LYS A 480 -15.08 -6.98 83.42
N ASN A 481 -14.15 -6.03 83.35
CA ASN A 481 -13.91 -4.88 84.22
C ASN A 481 -14.27 -5.01 85.72
N ASP A 482 -13.25 -5.10 86.57
CA ASP A 482 -12.77 -3.99 87.41
C ASP A 482 -11.31 -4.21 87.84
#